data_AF-A0A3E4QYP4-F1
#
_entry.id   AF-A0A3E4QYP4-F1
#
_cell.length_a   1.000
_cell.length_b   1.000
_cell.length_c   1.000
_cell.angle_alpha   90.00
_cell.angle_beta   90.00
_cell.angle_gamma   90.00
#
_symmetry.space_group_name_H-M   'P 1'
#
loop_
_entity.id
_entity.type
_entity.pdbx_description
1 polymer ?
#
loop_
_entity_poly.entity_id
_entity_poly.type
_entity_poly.pdbx_seq_one_letter_code
_entity_poly.pdbx_strand_id
1 'polypeptide(L)'
;MSNVIDLDEMSPAEIIALADSVSDGARQRKPYERHVEIGGVSVDIDMRRVKDVRTISLVARADKGDELAIVELFDFILGDQREAVIEQMSDEDGYCSAEDYMRFCAAVMQECGAKN
;
A
#
# COMPACT_ATOMS: atom_id res chain seq x y z
N MET A 1 25.55 -17.27 -18.25
CA MET A 1 24.93 -17.14 -19.58
C MET A 1 23.92 -16.02 -19.48
N SER A 2 24.24 -14.85 -20.02
CA SER A 2 23.31 -13.69 -20.01
C SER A 2 22.30 -13.90 -21.13
N ASN A 3 21.02 -14.02 -20.79
CA ASN A 3 19.95 -13.97 -21.79
C ASN A 3 19.85 -12.51 -22.27
N VAL A 4 20.39 -12.25 -23.45
CA VAL A 4 20.17 -10.99 -24.18
C VAL A 4 18.79 -11.11 -24.81
N ILE A 5 17.87 -10.25 -24.41
CA ILE A 5 16.52 -10.18 -24.98
C ILE A 5 16.65 -9.38 -26.29
N ASP A 6 16.29 -9.99 -27.41
CA ASP A 6 16.32 -9.36 -28.73
C ASP A 6 15.01 -8.58 -28.94
N LEU A 7 15.08 -7.25 -28.76
CA LEU A 7 13.92 -6.36 -28.79
C LEU A 7 13.34 -6.18 -30.21
N ASP A 8 14.10 -6.52 -31.25
CA ASP A 8 13.70 -6.37 -32.65
C ASP A 8 12.70 -7.45 -33.11
N GLU A 9 12.57 -8.55 -32.36
CA GLU A 9 11.61 -9.64 -32.65
C GLU A 9 10.31 -9.54 -31.82
N MET A 10 10.23 -8.62 -30.87
CA MET A 10 9.07 -8.46 -30.00
C MET A 10 8.00 -7.59 -30.66
N SER A 11 6.73 -8.00 -30.54
CA SER A 11 5.63 -7.14 -30.97
C SER A 11 5.55 -5.89 -30.09
N PRO A 12 5.01 -4.77 -30.59
CA PRO A 12 4.81 -3.57 -29.78
C PRO A 12 4.02 -3.81 -28.49
N ALA A 13 3.10 -4.77 -28.49
CA ALA A 13 2.33 -5.16 -27.32
C ALA A 13 3.18 -5.90 -26.27
N GLU A 14 4.09 -6.77 -26.69
CA GLU A 14 5.01 -7.48 -25.79
C GLU A 14 6.09 -6.55 -25.24
N ILE A 15 6.53 -5.56 -26.01
CA ILE A 15 7.46 -4.51 -25.55
C ILE A 15 6.79 -3.67 -24.46
N ILE A 16 5.52 -3.30 -24.63
CA ILE A 16 4.75 -2.55 -23.62
C ILE A 16 4.55 -3.42 -22.36
N ALA A 17 4.13 -4.67 -22.50
CA ALA A 17 3.97 -5.59 -21.36
C ALA A 17 5.29 -5.83 -20.61
N LEU A 18 6.41 -5.95 -21.33
CA LEU A 18 7.73 -6.05 -20.72
C LEU A 18 8.12 -4.74 -20.02
N ALA A 19 7.91 -3.60 -20.66
CA ALA A 19 8.18 -2.29 -20.07
C ALA A 19 7.33 -2.00 -18.82
N ASP A 20 6.07 -2.44 -18.81
CA ASP A 20 5.18 -2.37 -17.64
C ASP A 20 5.69 -3.31 -16.54
N SER A 21 6.05 -4.56 -16.87
CA SER A 21 6.60 -5.52 -15.88
C SER A 21 7.94 -5.08 -15.29
N VAL A 22 8.78 -4.39 -16.07
CA VAL A 22 10.07 -3.83 -15.62
C VAL A 22 9.86 -2.52 -14.86
N SER A 23 8.87 -1.70 -15.24
CA SER A 23 8.54 -0.44 -14.55
C SER A 23 7.89 -0.66 -13.19
N ASP A 24 7.03 -1.68 -13.04
CA ASP A 24 6.48 -2.07 -11.74
C ASP A 24 7.57 -2.60 -10.80
N GLY A 25 8.59 -3.27 -11.34
CA GLY A 25 9.74 -3.75 -10.56
C GLY A 25 10.81 -2.68 -10.24
N ALA A 26 10.83 -1.55 -10.95
CA ALA A 26 11.96 -0.61 -10.94
C ALA A 26 11.59 0.86 -10.68
N ARG A 27 10.41 1.17 -10.11
CA ARG A 27 10.31 2.38 -9.30
C ARG A 27 11.36 2.25 -8.21
N GLN A 28 12.41 3.04 -8.30
CA GLN A 28 13.50 3.06 -7.34
C GLN A 28 12.91 3.47 -5.99
N ARG A 29 12.47 2.46 -5.21
CA ARG A 29 11.75 2.65 -3.96
C ARG A 29 12.55 3.60 -3.11
N LYS A 30 11.88 4.62 -2.59
CA LYS A 30 12.59 5.63 -1.81
C LYS A 30 13.13 4.96 -0.55
N PRO A 31 14.26 5.40 0.02
CA PRO A 31 14.89 4.74 1.18
C PRO A 31 13.99 4.63 2.42
N TYR A 32 12.91 5.42 2.46
CA TYR A 32 11.93 5.46 3.53
C TYR A 32 10.62 4.73 3.21
N GLU A 33 10.49 4.13 2.03
CA GLU A 33 9.33 3.32 1.66
C GLU A 33 9.60 1.85 2.05
N ARG A 34 8.64 1.24 2.74
CA ARG A 34 8.67 -0.18 3.11
C ARG A 34 7.53 -0.90 2.42
N HIS A 35 7.86 -1.95 1.69
CA HIS A 35 6.87 -2.86 1.15
C HIS A 35 6.32 -3.78 2.24
N VAL A 36 5.00 -3.88 2.34
CA VAL A 36 4.31 -4.81 3.23
C VAL A 36 3.23 -5.57 2.47
N GLU A 37 3.05 -6.83 2.82
CA GLU A 37 2.01 -7.70 2.28
C GLU A 37 1.12 -8.14 3.44
N ILE A 38 -0.16 -7.78 3.40
CA ILE A 38 -1.11 -8.01 4.48
C ILE A 38 -2.38 -8.60 3.87
N GLY A 39 -2.71 -9.84 4.24
CA GLY A 39 -3.93 -10.48 3.77
C GLY A 39 -4.02 -10.61 2.24
N GLY A 40 -2.88 -10.70 1.54
CA GLY A 40 -2.83 -10.75 0.07
C GLY A 40 -2.83 -9.38 -0.62
N VAL A 41 -2.90 -8.28 0.15
CA VAL A 41 -2.79 -6.92 -0.37
C VAL A 41 -1.34 -6.44 -0.23
N SER A 42 -0.73 -6.04 -1.34
CA SER A 42 0.62 -5.48 -1.38
C SER A 42 0.58 -3.95 -1.38
N VAL A 43 1.30 -3.32 -0.46
CA VAL A 43 1.34 -1.85 -0.36
C VAL A 43 2.74 -1.34 0.01
N ASP A 44 3.14 -0.23 -0.60
CA ASP A 44 4.38 0.47 -0.27
C ASP A 44 4.11 1.62 0.72
N ILE A 45 4.59 1.49 1.94
CA ILE A 45 4.29 2.42 3.04
C ILE A 45 5.44 3.41 3.24
N ASP A 46 5.13 4.72 3.23
CA ASP A 46 6.08 5.75 3.64
C ASP A 46 6.23 5.71 5.17
N MET A 47 7.38 5.20 5.62
CA MET A 47 7.71 5.06 7.03
C MET A 47 7.73 6.38 7.80
N ARG A 48 7.86 7.52 7.12
CA ARG A 48 7.79 8.84 7.77
C ARG A 48 6.36 9.15 8.21
N ARG A 49 5.37 8.74 7.43
CA ARG A 49 3.95 8.90 7.77
C ARG A 49 3.58 8.02 8.95
N VAL A 50 4.06 6.78 8.99
CA VAL A 50 3.86 5.87 10.13
C VAL A 50 4.40 6.46 11.45
N LYS A 51 5.53 7.17 11.40
CA LYS A 51 6.17 7.78 12.57
C LYS A 51 5.75 9.24 12.81
N ASP A 52 4.82 9.77 12.03
CA ASP A 52 4.39 11.16 12.11
C ASP A 52 3.53 11.40 13.36
N VAL A 53 3.66 12.58 13.97
CA VAL A 53 2.81 13.01 15.10
C VAL A 53 1.31 12.99 14.73
N ARG A 54 0.99 13.25 13.46
CA ARG A 54 -0.37 13.17 12.94
C ARG A 54 -0.92 11.75 13.04
N THR A 55 -0.13 10.74 12.68
CA THR A 55 -0.51 9.32 12.81
C THR A 55 -0.81 8.96 14.26
N ILE A 56 0.06 9.38 15.20
CA ILE A 56 -0.17 9.15 16.64
C ILE A 56 -1.47 9.81 17.11
N SER A 57 -1.73 11.05 16.70
CA SER A 57 -2.95 11.79 17.05
C SER A 57 -4.21 11.11 16.50
N LEU A 58 -4.15 10.63 15.25
CA LEU A 58 -5.25 9.94 14.58
C LEU A 58 -5.53 8.58 15.22
N VAL A 59 -4.50 7.79 15.54
CA VAL A 59 -4.64 6.53 16.29
C VAL A 59 -5.31 6.79 17.65
N ALA A 60 -4.85 7.80 18.40
CA ALA A 60 -5.43 8.11 19.70
C ALA A 60 -6.91 8.59 19.64
N ARG A 61 -7.33 9.17 18.51
CA ARG A 61 -8.73 9.52 18.26
C ARG A 61 -9.54 8.28 17.85
N ALA A 62 -9.00 7.46 16.96
CA ALA A 62 -9.59 6.18 16.56
C ALA A 62 -9.85 5.27 17.78
N ASP A 63 -8.88 5.15 18.69
CA ASP A 63 -9.01 4.38 19.93
C ASP A 63 -10.13 4.89 20.86
N LYS A 64 -10.52 6.16 20.73
CA LYS A 64 -11.65 6.76 21.48
C LYS A 64 -12.99 6.57 20.77
N GLY A 65 -13.04 5.85 19.66
CA GLY A 65 -14.24 5.61 18.86
C GLY A 65 -14.56 6.70 17.84
N ASP A 66 -13.59 7.53 17.45
CA ASP A 66 -13.76 8.50 16.35
C ASP A 66 -13.60 7.80 15.00
N GLU A 67 -14.73 7.41 14.40
CA GLU A 67 -14.79 6.75 13.09
C GLU A 67 -14.23 7.61 11.95
N LEU A 68 -14.28 8.94 12.05
CA LEU A 68 -13.69 9.83 11.04
C LEU A 68 -12.16 9.86 11.14
N ALA A 69 -11.61 9.76 12.35
CA ALA A 69 -10.17 9.67 12.54
C ALA A 69 -9.57 8.39 11.94
N ILE A 70 -10.35 7.31 11.91
CA ILE A 70 -9.99 6.06 11.24
C ILE A 70 -9.81 6.31 9.74
N VAL A 71 -10.80 6.93 9.08
CA VAL A 71 -10.72 7.27 7.65
C VAL A 71 -9.55 8.22 7.35
N GLU A 72 -9.38 9.26 8.16
CA GLU A 72 -8.26 10.21 8.02
C GLU A 72 -6.88 9.53 8.17
N LEU A 73 -6.77 8.53 9.06
CA LEU A 73 -5.55 7.74 9.24
C LEU A 73 -5.21 6.95 7.98
N PHE A 74 -6.21 6.37 7.31
CA PHE A 74 -6.02 5.65 6.05
C PHE A 74 -5.55 6.55 4.92
N ASP A 75 -6.26 7.66 4.70
CA ASP A 75 -5.90 8.63 3.67
C ASP A 75 -4.45 9.09 3.88
N PHE A 76 -4.04 9.30 5.13
CA PHE A 76 -2.69 9.71 5.44
C PHE A 76 -1.67 8.59 5.20
N ILE A 77 -1.87 7.38 5.73
CA ILE A 77 -0.88 6.30 5.62
C ILE A 77 -0.74 5.79 4.18
N LEU A 78 -1.87 5.51 3.52
CA LEU A 78 -1.88 4.88 2.19
C LEU A 78 -1.65 5.89 1.07
N GLY A 79 -2.09 7.15 1.26
CA GLY A 79 -2.03 8.18 0.22
C GLY A 79 -2.66 7.71 -1.08
N ASP A 80 -1.92 7.82 -2.17
CA ASP A 80 -2.38 7.52 -3.52
C ASP A 80 -2.71 6.03 -3.74
N GLN A 81 -2.24 5.12 -2.88
CA GLN A 81 -2.54 3.69 -2.96
C GLN A 81 -3.88 3.32 -2.33
N ARG A 82 -4.58 4.28 -1.71
CA ARG A 82 -5.83 3.99 -0.98
C ARG A 82 -6.85 3.28 -1.87
N GLU A 83 -7.17 3.82 -3.05
CA GLU A 83 -8.21 3.24 -3.90
C GLU A 83 -7.88 1.80 -4.31
N ALA A 84 -6.62 1.54 -4.66
CA ALA A 84 -6.16 0.19 -5.00
C ALA A 84 -6.23 -0.78 -3.82
N VAL A 85 -5.97 -0.31 -2.59
CA VAL A 85 -6.12 -1.13 -1.37
C VAL A 85 -7.59 -1.39 -1.07
N ILE A 86 -8.45 -0.39 -1.20
CA ILE A 86 -9.90 -0.53 -1.04
C ILE A 86 -10.43 -1.60 -2.01
N GLU A 87 -10.08 -1.51 -3.29
CA GLU A 87 -10.53 -2.45 -4.30
C GLU A 87 -10.08 -3.88 -4.01
N GLN A 88 -8.86 -4.08 -3.51
CA GLN A 88 -8.35 -5.40 -3.15
C GLN A 88 -8.95 -5.96 -1.85
N MET A 89 -9.38 -5.08 -0.93
CA MET A 89 -9.98 -5.48 0.35
C MET A 89 -11.48 -5.69 0.27
N SER A 90 -12.14 -5.06 -0.70
CA SER A 90 -13.58 -5.18 -0.91
C SER A 90 -13.97 -6.60 -1.34
N ASP A 91 -15.16 -7.03 -0.92
CA ASP A 91 -15.76 -8.28 -1.37
C ASP A 91 -16.26 -8.21 -2.83
N GLU A 92 -16.87 -9.29 -3.31
CA GLU A 92 -17.39 -9.41 -4.68
C GLU A 92 -18.44 -8.33 -5.03
N ASP A 93 -19.10 -7.75 -4.03
CA ASP A 93 -20.09 -6.69 -4.17
C ASP A 93 -19.48 -5.28 -3.98
N GLY A 94 -18.16 -5.20 -3.77
CA GLY A 94 -17.44 -3.94 -3.56
C GLY A 94 -17.53 -3.41 -2.12
N TYR A 95 -18.07 -4.19 -1.19
CA TYR A 95 -18.23 -3.79 0.20
C TYR A 95 -16.97 -4.10 1.02
N CYS A 96 -16.54 -3.14 1.84
CA CYS A 96 -15.48 -3.33 2.82
C CYS A 96 -15.89 -2.63 4.12
N SER A 97 -15.88 -3.37 5.22
CA SER A 97 -16.35 -2.87 6.51
C SER A 97 -15.30 -1.97 7.17
N ALA A 98 -15.74 -0.98 7.96
CA ALA A 98 -14.84 -0.13 8.74
C ALA A 98 -13.94 -0.94 9.70
N GLU A 99 -14.41 -2.10 10.17
CA GLU A 99 -13.64 -2.99 11.03
C GLU A 99 -12.50 -3.69 10.27
N ASP A 100 -12.75 -4.17 9.06
CA ASP A 100 -11.72 -4.78 8.21
C ASP A 100 -10.65 -3.77 7.83
N TYR A 101 -11.08 -2.54 7.53
CA TYR A 101 -10.19 -1.41 7.38
C TYR A 101 -9.30 -1.24 8.61
N MET A 102 -9.87 -1.08 9.81
CA MET A 102 -9.08 -0.90 11.04
C MET A 102 -8.07 -2.01 11.26
N ARG A 103 -8.47 -3.28 11.04
CA ARG A 103 -7.57 -4.44 11.19
C ARG A 103 -6.39 -4.37 10.22
N PHE A 104 -6.64 -3.98 8.97
CA PHE A 104 -5.57 -3.78 7.99
C PHE A 104 -4.59 -2.68 8.44
N CYS A 105 -5.09 -1.56 8.93
CA CYS A 105 -4.25 -0.47 9.44
C CYS A 105 -3.39 -0.90 10.63
N ALA A 106 -3.97 -1.63 11.57
CA ALA A 106 -3.24 -2.18 12.71
C ALA A 106 -2.10 -3.11 12.25
N ALA A 107 -2.37 -3.97 11.25
CA ALA A 107 -1.36 -4.82 10.63
C ALA A 107 -0.27 -4.03 9.92
N VAL A 108 -0.62 -2.98 9.16
CA VAL A 108 0.36 -2.08 8.52
C VAL A 108 1.28 -1.45 9.56
N MET A 109 0.71 -0.90 10.63
CA MET A 109 1.47 -0.28 11.71
C MET A 109 2.39 -1.29 12.40
N GLN A 110 1.91 -2.51 12.65
CA GLN A 110 2.68 -3.59 13.25
C GLN A 110 3.88 -4.02 12.37
N GLU A 111 3.66 -4.26 11.07
CA GLU A 111 4.71 -4.64 10.11
C GLU A 111 5.71 -3.50 9.87
N CYS A 112 5.25 -2.26 9.91
CA CYS A 112 6.10 -1.08 9.84
C CYS A 112 6.85 -0.81 11.17
N GLY A 113 6.62 -1.61 12.21
CA GLY A 113 7.36 -1.50 13.46
C GLY A 113 6.97 -0.27 14.29
N ALA A 114 5.73 0.21 14.18
CA ALA A 114 5.10 0.97 15.25
C ALA A 114 4.86 0.02 16.44
N LYS A 115 5.95 -0.44 17.07
CA LYS A 115 5.85 -1.06 18.39
C LYS A 115 5.65 0.08 19.37
N ASN A 116 4.55 -0.03 20.12
CA ASN A 116 4.19 0.76 21.30
C ASN A 116 5.40 1.32 22.07
#